data_AF-A0A529R4J6-F1
#
_entry.id   AF-A0A529R4J6-F1
#
_cell.length_a   1.000
_cell.length_b   1.000
_cell.length_c   1.000
_cell.angle_alpha   90.00
_cell.angle_beta   90.00
_cell.angle_gamma   90.00
#
_symmetry.space_group_name_H-M   'P 1'
#
loop_
_entity.id
_entity.type
_entity.pdbx_description
1 polymer ?
#
loop_
_entity_poly.entity_id
_entity_poly.type
_entity_poly.pdbx_seq_one_letter_code
_entity_poly.pdbx_strand_id
1 'polypeptide(L)' 'MAKTYKAVKISRGSTGWGGPLVIEPTDQRNKVVSVTGGGIHPVAQLIADMTGAQAVDGFKAPP' A
#
# COMPACT_ATOMS: atom_id res chain seq x y z
N MET A 1 0.04 -17.99 12.48
CA MET A 1 -1.28 -17.84 11.82
C MET A 1 -1.04 -17.15 10.49
N ALA A 2 -1.54 -17.68 9.38
CA ALA A 2 -1.40 -17.03 8.08
C ALA A 2 -2.18 -15.70 8.09
N LYS A 3 -1.54 -14.58 7.70
CA LYS A 3 -2.27 -13.33 7.52
C LYS A 3 -3.22 -13.50 6.33
N THR A 4 -4.51 -13.22 6.54
CA THR A 4 -5.48 -13.18 5.44
C THR A 4 -5.38 -11.82 4.76
N TYR A 5 -4.72 -11.75 3.61
CA TYR A 5 -4.68 -10.54 2.80
C TYR A 5 -5.93 -10.42 1.93
N LYS A 6 -6.27 -9.18 1.57
CA LYS A 6 -7.35 -8.87 0.63
C LYS A 6 -6.80 -8.09 -0.55
N ALA A 7 -7.26 -8.42 -1.75
CA ALA A 7 -6.96 -7.62 -2.93
C ALA A 7 -7.74 -6.29 -2.89
N VAL A 8 -7.09 -5.21 -3.34
CA VAL A 8 -7.73 -3.90 -3.54
C VAL A 8 -7.51 -3.44 -4.97
N LYS A 9 -8.53 -2.78 -5.53
CA LYS A 9 -8.47 -2.13 -6.84
C LYS A 9 -8.37 -0.62 -6.64
N ILE A 10 -7.32 -0.03 -7.18
CA ILE A 10 -7.07 1.40 -7.13
C ILE A 10 -7.37 1.99 -8.51
N SER A 11 -8.24 2.99 -8.53
CA SER A 11 -8.57 3.77 -9.71
C SER A 11 -8.11 5.20 -9.51
N ARG A 12 -7.66 5.85 -10.59
CA ARG A 12 -7.32 7.27 -10.57
C ARG A 12 -8.52 8.14 -10.17
N GLY A 13 -8.24 9.24 -9.48
CA GLY A 13 -9.20 10.33 -9.28
C GLY A 13 -9.37 11.18 -10.55
N SER A 14 -10.11 12.29 -10.44
CA SER A 14 -10.43 13.19 -11.57
C SER A 14 -9.20 13.69 -12.33
N THR A 15 -8.11 14.02 -11.63
CA THR A 15 -6.87 14.54 -12.20
C THR A 15 -5.72 13.53 -12.26
N GLY A 16 -5.97 12.28 -11.83
CA GLY A 16 -4.94 11.24 -11.87
C GLY A 16 -4.75 10.66 -13.28
N TRP A 17 -3.75 9.79 -13.43
CA TRP A 17 -3.45 9.05 -14.66
C TRP A 17 -3.28 7.55 -14.38
N GLY A 18 -3.42 6.73 -15.42
CA GLY A 18 -3.26 5.28 -15.35
C GLY A 18 -4.39 4.53 -14.63
N GLY A 19 -4.20 3.22 -14.47
CA GLY A 19 -5.11 2.32 -13.78
C GLY A 19 -6.16 1.62 -14.66
N PRO A 20 -6.93 0.68 -14.08
CA PRO A 20 -6.90 0.32 -12.66
C PRO A 20 -5.66 -0.50 -12.28
N LEU A 21 -5.13 -0.27 -11.09
CA LEU A 21 -4.08 -1.09 -10.48
C LEU A 21 -4.71 -2.01 -9.44
N VAL A 22 -4.48 -3.32 -9.54
CA VAL A 22 -4.90 -4.30 -8.54
C VAL A 22 -3.70 -4.68 -7.69
N ILE A 23 -3.81 -4.49 -6.38
CA ILE A 23 -2.79 -4.86 -5.40
C ILE A 23 -3.32 -6.01 -4.58
N GLU A 24 -2.61 -7.14 -4.61
CA GLU A 24 -2.93 -8.35 -3.84
C GLU A 24 -1.67 -8.75 -3.04
N PRO A 25 -1.60 -8.39 -1.76
CA PRO A 25 -0.44 -8.73 -0.95
C PRO A 25 -0.31 -10.22 -0.71
N THR A 26 0.93 -10.65 -0.55
CA THR A 26 1.30 -12.00 -0.12
C THR A 26 2.24 -11.90 1.07
N ASP A 27 2.52 -13.01 1.76
CA ASP A 27 3.45 -12.98 2.90
C ASP A 27 4.86 -12.49 2.54
N GLN A 28 5.29 -12.67 1.29
CA GLN A 28 6.58 -12.13 0.79
C GLN A 28 6.47 -10.68 0.29
N ARG A 29 5.26 -10.19 -0.01
CA ARG A 29 4.99 -8.86 -0.57
C ARG A 29 3.86 -8.20 0.20
N ASN A 30 4.10 -7.99 1.49
CA ASN A 30 3.11 -7.49 2.46
C ASN A 30 3.41 -6.08 2.97
N LYS A 31 4.28 -5.32 2.30
CA LYS A 31 4.61 -3.95 2.68
C LYS A 31 4.09 -2.95 1.64
N VAL A 32 3.42 -1.90 2.11
CA VAL A 32 3.07 -0.71 1.33
C VAL A 32 4.06 0.38 1.70
N VAL A 33 5.03 0.62 0.82
CA VAL A 33 6.13 1.56 1.09
C VAL A 33 5.72 2.98 0.71
N SER A 34 5.72 3.90 1.68
CA SER A 34 5.49 5.32 1.45
C SER A 34 6.83 6.05 1.29
N VAL A 35 7.07 6.61 0.09
CA VAL A 35 8.32 7.30 -0.26
C VAL A 35 8.00 8.78 -0.55
N THR A 36 7.79 9.56 0.51
CA THR A 36 7.35 10.96 0.42
C THR A 36 8.24 11.94 1.19
N GLY A 37 9.16 11.45 2.03
CA GLY A 37 10.01 12.27 2.91
C GLY A 37 9.29 12.86 4.13
N GLY A 38 7.96 12.72 4.24
CA GLY A 38 7.13 13.28 5.31
C GLY A 38 6.53 12.23 6.27
N GLY A 39 7.00 10.99 6.23
CA GLY A 39 6.39 9.86 6.94
C GLY A 39 5.38 9.09 6.09
N ILE A 40 4.51 8.32 6.75
CA ILE A 40 3.51 7.48 6.07
C ILE A 40 2.35 8.35 5.58
N HIS A 41 2.19 8.43 4.25
CA HIS A 41 1.07 9.15 3.64
C HIS A 41 -0.28 8.45 3.93
N PRO A 42 -1.40 9.17 4.14
CA PRO A 42 -2.70 8.57 4.47
C PRO A 42 -3.20 7.53 3.46
N VAL A 43 -2.91 7.73 2.17
CA VAL A 43 -3.26 6.74 1.12
C VAL A 43 -2.49 5.43 1.30
N ALA A 44 -1.21 5.47 1.70
CA ALA A 44 -0.43 4.26 1.95
C ALA A 44 -0.97 3.50 3.17
N GLN A 45 -1.36 4.22 4.22
CA GLN A 45 -2.00 3.64 5.40
C GLN A 45 -3.35 2.99 5.04
N LEU A 46 -4.20 3.69 4.28
CA LEU A 46 -5.48 3.17 3.84
C LEU A 46 -5.34 1.87 3.03
N ILE A 47 -4.37 1.80 2.11
CA ILE A 47 -4.10 0.57 1.34
C ILE A 47 -3.67 -0.57 2.28
N ALA A 48 -2.80 -0.29 3.25
CA ALA A 48 -2.36 -1.27 4.23
C ALA A 48 -3.54 -1.81 5.07
N ASP A 49 -4.39 -0.93 5.57
CA ASP A 49 -5.57 -1.27 6.37
C ASP A 49 -6.57 -2.12 5.58
N MET A 50 -6.84 -1.75 4.33
CA MET A 50 -7.79 -2.48 3.48
C MET A 50 -7.27 -3.87 3.06
N THR A 51 -5.97 -3.99 2.87
CA THR A 51 -5.35 -5.22 2.35
C THR A 51 -4.84 -6.17 3.44
N GLY A 52 -4.64 -5.69 4.67
CA GLY A 52 -3.95 -6.42 5.74
C GLY A 52 -2.42 -6.37 5.66
N ALA A 53 -1.87 -5.58 4.72
CA ALA A 53 -0.45 -5.30 4.60
C ALA A 53 0.04 -4.35 5.71
N GLN A 54 1.35 -4.09 5.74
CA GLN A 54 1.99 -3.13 6.65
C GLN A 54 2.41 -1.88 5.88
N ALA A 55 1.98 -0.71 6.32
CA ALA A 55 2.54 0.55 5.81
C ALA A 55 3.94 0.79 6.42
N VAL A 56 4.90 1.16 5.59
CA VAL A 56 6.28 1.47 6.02
C VAL A 56 6.75 2.79 5.43
N ASP A 57 7.50 3.56 6.21
CA ASP A 57 8.19 4.75 5.74
C ASP A 57 9.49 4.31 5.03
N GLY A 58 9.56 4.49 3.72
CA GLY A 58 10.68 4.03 2.90
C GLY A 58 12.01 4.75 3.17
N PHE A 59 12.01 5.90 3.84
CA PHE A 59 13.22 6.61 4.22
C PHE A 59 13.76 6.20 5.60
N LYS A 60 12.89 5.75 6.51
CA LYS A 60 13.28 5.34 7.87
C LYS A 60 13.46 3.84 8.02
N ALA A 61 12.72 3.07 7.24
CA ALA A 61 12.74 1.61 7.27
C ALA A 61 12.69 1.10 5.83
N PRO A 62 13.84 1.09 5.10
CA PRO A 62 13.89 0.51 3.77
C PRO A 62 13.45 -0.97 3.81
N PRO A 63 12.67 -1.43 2.82
CA PRO A 63 11.98 -2.71 2.84
C PRO A 63 12.91 -3.93 2.84
#